data_AF-A0A5D3F707-F1
#
_entry.id   AF-A0A5D3F707-F1
#
_cell.length_a   1.000
_cell.length_b   1.000
_cell.length_c   1.000
_cell.angle_alpha   90.00
_cell.angle_beta   90.00
_cell.angle_gamma   90.00
#
_symmetry.space_group_name_H-M   'P 1'
#
loop_
_entity.id
_entity.type
_entity.pdbx_description
1 polymer ?
#
loop_
_entity_poly.entity_id
_entity_poly.type
_entity_poly.pdbx_seq_one_letter_code
_entity_poly.pdbx_strand_id
1 'polypeptide(L)'
;MKILVLADRNSWAQAATGMLRKMDSRLAVYSSYELPEEEYLAGTWAYVLYISSSVHPDFPNFTGTVRYRLQLRLSSCGPPTSEDMECKVSIHSELQLLIQKFYTDNIENGEHYTIDPCCG
;
A
#
# COMPACT_ATOMS: atom_id res chain seq x y z
N MET A 1 -15.27 5.76 -4.53
CA MET A 1 -14.54 5.33 -3.31
C MET A 1 -13.20 6.05 -3.27
N LYS A 2 -12.82 6.67 -2.14
CA LYS A 2 -11.55 7.42 -2.02
C LYS A 2 -10.48 6.60 -1.29
N ILE A 3 -9.30 6.48 -1.89
CA ILE A 3 -8.15 5.75 -1.36
C ILE A 3 -6.97 6.71 -1.25
N LEU A 4 -6.35 6.76 -0.08
CA LEU A 4 -5.10 7.49 0.14
C LEU A 4 -3.93 6.51 0.22
N VAL A 5 -2.84 6.81 -0.48
CA VAL A 5 -1.60 6.06 -0.47
C VAL A 5 -0.52 6.85 0.26
N LEU A 6 -0.03 6.28 1.35
CA LEU A 6 1.13 6.71 2.11
C LEU A 6 2.27 5.74 1.85
N ALA A 7 3.51 6.24 1.76
CA ALA A 7 4.66 5.37 1.62
C ALA A 7 5.95 6.01 2.14
N ASP A 8 6.87 5.17 2.62
CA ASP A 8 8.22 5.59 3.03
C ASP A 8 9.01 6.23 1.87
N ARG A 9 8.63 5.94 0.61
CA ARG A 9 9.25 6.52 -0.59
C ARG A 9 8.19 7.02 -1.58
N ASN A 10 8.41 8.21 -2.12
CA ASN A 10 7.56 8.80 -3.16
C ASN A 10 7.37 7.88 -4.38
N SER A 11 8.44 7.22 -4.83
CA SER A 11 8.37 6.31 -5.98
C SER A 11 7.42 5.12 -5.75
N TRP A 12 7.32 4.61 -4.53
CA TRP A 12 6.38 3.54 -4.18
C TRP A 12 4.94 4.05 -4.15
N ALA A 13 4.72 5.22 -3.56
CA ALA A 13 3.41 5.86 -3.55
C ALA A 13 2.90 6.16 -4.96
N GLN A 14 3.76 6.71 -5.83
CA GLN A 14 3.42 7.00 -7.23
C GLN A 14 3.12 5.72 -8.02
N ALA A 15 3.94 4.68 -7.87
CA ALA A 15 3.73 3.40 -8.53
C ALA A 15 2.40 2.75 -8.12
N ALA A 16 2.15 2.62 -6.81
CA ALA A 16 0.90 2.07 -6.29
C ALA A 16 -0.33 2.86 -6.73
N THR A 17 -0.25 4.20 -6.67
CA THR A 17 -1.32 5.09 -7.13
C THR A 17 -1.63 4.87 -8.61
N GLY A 18 -0.59 4.80 -9.46
CA GLY A 18 -0.73 4.52 -10.88
C GLY A 18 -1.32 3.14 -11.17
N MET A 19 -0.88 2.11 -10.45
CA MET A 19 -1.40 0.74 -10.57
C MET A 19 -2.90 0.68 -10.25
N LEU A 20 -3.32 1.25 -9.11
CA LEU A 20 -4.73 1.23 -8.70
C LEU A 20 -5.62 2.01 -9.68
N ARG A 21 -5.19 3.20 -10.14
CA ARG A 21 -5.92 3.98 -11.15
C ARG A 21 -6.03 3.23 -12.48
N LYS A 22 -5.03 2.43 -12.84
CA LYS A 22 -5.03 1.61 -14.06
C LYS A 22 -5.93 0.37 -13.92
N MET A 23 -6.00 -0.23 -12.74
CA MET A 23 -6.85 -1.40 -12.46
C MET A 23 -8.33 -1.03 -12.49
N ASP A 24 -8.72 0.07 -11.86
CA ASP A 24 -10.09 0.56 -11.88
C ASP A 24 -10.12 2.10 -11.91
N SER A 25 -10.53 2.64 -13.05
CA SER A 25 -10.61 4.09 -13.28
C SER A 25 -11.69 4.80 -12.45
N ARG A 26 -12.58 4.06 -11.79
CA ARG A 26 -13.62 4.60 -10.89
C ARG A 26 -13.08 4.87 -9.49
N LEU A 27 -11.89 4.38 -9.16
CA LEU A 27 -11.25 4.64 -7.88
C LEU A 27 -10.67 6.06 -7.85
N ALA A 28 -11.06 6.83 -6.83
CA ALA A 28 -10.44 8.11 -6.54
C ALA A 28 -9.23 7.87 -5.65
N VAL A 29 -8.09 7.55 -6.26
CA VAL A 29 -6.83 7.24 -5.58
C VAL A 29 -5.96 8.49 -5.53
N TYR A 30 -5.36 8.77 -4.38
CA TYR A 30 -4.45 9.89 -4.17
C TYR A 30 -3.22 9.41 -3.42
N SER A 31 -2.06 10.01 -3.68
CA SER A 31 -0.89 9.84 -2.81
C SER A 31 -0.69 11.05 -1.89
N SER A 32 -0.05 10.83 -0.74
CA SER A 32 0.39 11.92 0.16
C SER A 32 1.35 12.92 -0.49
N TYR A 33 1.97 12.56 -1.62
CA TYR A 33 2.85 13.45 -2.37
C TYR A 33 2.11 14.30 -3.42
N GLU A 34 0.83 14.00 -3.68
CA GLU A 34 -0.05 14.77 -4.56
C GLU A 34 -0.90 15.81 -3.79
N LEU A 35 -0.99 15.68 -2.47
CA LEU A 35 -1.86 16.48 -1.62
C LEU A 35 -1.06 17.18 -0.50
N PRO A 36 -1.42 18.42 -0.11
CA PRO A 36 -0.94 19.01 1.13
C PRO A 36 -1.27 18.14 2.34
N GLU A 37 -0.39 18.14 3.35
CA GLU A 37 -0.56 17.32 4.56
C GLU A 37 -1.86 17.61 5.29
N GLU A 38 -2.18 18.88 5.48
CA GLU A 38 -3.43 19.32 6.11
C GLU A 38 -4.67 18.77 5.40
N GLU A 39 -4.62 18.70 4.06
CA GLU A 39 -5.73 18.21 3.25
C GLU A 39 -5.93 16.71 3.41
N TYR A 40 -4.85 15.92 3.32
CA TYR A 40 -5.01 14.47 3.43
C TYR A 40 -5.30 14.01 4.86
N LEU A 41 -4.79 14.69 5.88
CA LEU A 41 -5.05 14.36 7.29
C LEU A 41 -6.50 14.65 7.70
N ALA A 42 -7.10 15.73 7.19
CA ALA A 42 -8.49 16.11 7.44
C ALA A 42 -9.50 15.40 6.52
N GLY A 43 -9.02 14.75 5.45
CA GLY A 43 -9.85 14.10 4.45
C GLY A 43 -10.69 12.93 4.96
N THR A 44 -11.70 12.55 4.15
CA THR A 44 -12.49 11.34 4.37
C THR A 44 -12.07 10.24 3.40
N TRP A 45 -11.62 9.12 3.93
CA TRP A 45 -10.99 8.02 3.19
C TRP A 45 -11.70 6.69 3.45
N ALA A 46 -12.00 5.94 2.39
CA ALA A 46 -12.45 4.57 2.53
C ALA A 46 -11.27 3.66 2.94
N TYR A 47 -10.13 3.85 2.28
CA TYR A 47 -8.89 3.14 2.60
C TYR A 47 -7.73 4.12 2.71
N VAL A 48 -6.87 3.89 3.70
CA VAL A 48 -5.51 4.42 3.76
C VAL A 48 -4.57 3.23 3.64
N LEU A 49 -3.76 3.21 2.58
CA LEU A 49 -2.71 2.22 2.34
C LEU A 49 -1.37 2.79 2.76
N TYR A 50 -0.67 2.12 3.69
CA TYR A 50 0.66 2.48 4.11
C TYR A 50 1.68 1.49 3.57
N ILE A 51 2.48 1.91 2.60
CA ILE A 51 3.51 1.09 1.96
C ILE A 51 4.85 1.31 2.67
N SER A 52 5.36 0.28 3.33
CA SER A 52 6.54 0.40 4.18
C SER A 52 7.42 -0.82 4.17
N SER A 53 8.71 -0.63 4.39
CA SER A 53 9.60 -1.75 4.75
C SER A 53 9.61 -2.04 6.26
N SER A 54 9.08 -1.13 7.09
CA SER A 54 9.02 -1.30 8.54
C SER A 54 7.99 -2.36 8.94
N VAL A 55 8.29 -3.11 10.01
CA VAL A 55 7.31 -3.97 10.69
C VAL A 55 6.25 -3.12 11.39
N HIS A 56 6.69 -2.02 12.01
CA HIS A 56 5.87 -1.13 12.81
C HIS A 56 5.99 0.30 12.25
N PRO A 57 5.26 0.63 11.19
CA PRO A 57 5.25 1.98 10.66
C PRO A 57 4.46 2.91 11.58
N ASP A 58 4.93 4.14 11.70
CA ASP A 58 4.20 5.20 12.39
C ASP A 58 3.08 5.72 11.48
N PHE A 59 1.83 5.40 11.82
CA PHE A 59 0.68 5.91 11.09
C PHE A 59 0.42 7.38 11.47
N PRO A 60 0.16 8.26 10.49
CA PRO A 60 -0.25 9.62 10.79
C PRO A 60 -1.55 9.66 11.61
N ASN A 61 -1.65 10.66 12.48
CA ASN A 61 -2.88 10.93 13.22
C ASN A 61 -3.86 11.70 12.33
N PHE A 62 -4.77 10.97 11.70
CA PHE A 62 -5.86 11.56 10.92
C PHE A 62 -6.85 12.29 11.84
N THR A 63 -7.20 13.52 11.45
CA THR A 63 -8.28 14.31 12.07
C THR A 63 -9.61 14.10 11.35
N GLY A 64 -9.56 13.65 10.10
CA GLY A 64 -10.73 13.24 9.32
C GLY A 64 -11.20 11.81 9.58
N THR A 65 -12.05 11.29 8.70
CA THR A 65 -12.64 9.95 8.83
C THR A 65 -11.89 8.95 7.96
N VAL A 66 -11.40 7.86 8.55
CA VAL A 66 -10.77 6.75 7.84
C VAL A 66 -11.50 5.46 8.17
N ARG A 67 -12.10 4.81 7.16
CA ARG A 67 -12.85 3.56 7.38
C ARG A 67 -11.92 2.36 7.57
N TYR A 68 -10.91 2.21 6.73
CA TYR A 68 -9.93 1.13 6.80
C TYR A 68 -8.51 1.66 6.67
N ARG A 69 -7.61 1.11 7.50
CA ARG A 69 -6.16 1.39 7.46
C ARG A 69 -5.44 0.07 7.23
N LEU A 70 -4.66 -0.01 6.17
CA LEU A 70 -3.95 -1.22 5.79
C LEU A 70 -2.48 -0.92 5.59
N GLN A 71 -1.63 -1.81 6.07
CA GLN A 71 -0.20 -1.80 5.78
C GLN A 71 0.06 -2.75 4.62
N LEU A 72 0.82 -2.28 3.63
CA LEU A 72 1.41 -3.09 2.57
C LEU A 72 2.91 -3.15 2.85
N ARG A 73 3.34 -4.23 3.50
CA ARG A 73 4.73 -4.38 3.90
C ARG A 73 5.56 -4.90 2.73
N LEU A 74 6.56 -4.12 2.32
CA LEU A 74 7.59 -4.56 1.38
C LEU A 74 8.70 -5.25 2.16
N SER A 75 8.74 -6.56 2.04
CA SER A 75 9.84 -7.40 2.50
C SER A 75 10.87 -7.48 1.39
N SER A 76 12.06 -6.92 1.58
CA SER A 76 13.19 -7.36 0.76
C SER A 76 13.44 -8.84 1.11
N CYS A 77 12.80 -9.76 0.40
CA CYS A 77 13.04 -11.18 0.54
C CYS A 77 14.49 -11.45 0.09
N GLY A 78 15.40 -11.36 1.05
CA GLY A 78 16.69 -12.02 1.04
C GLY A 78 16.82 -12.74 2.38
N PRO A 79 16.89 -14.08 2.42
CA PRO A 79 17.22 -14.77 3.65
C PRO A 79 18.63 -14.37 4.11
N PRO A 80 18.92 -14.39 5.43
CA PRO A 80 20.29 -14.31 5.90
C PRO A 80 20.98 -15.64 5.58
N THR A 81 21.91 -15.61 4.63
CA THR A 81 22.99 -16.60 4.46
C THR A 81 22.58 -18.08 4.57
N SER A 82 22.22 -18.70 3.46
CA SER A 82 22.75 -20.02 3.09
C SER A 82 22.69 -20.14 1.59
N GLU A 83 23.81 -20.57 1.00
CA GLU A 83 23.96 -20.89 -0.42
C GLU A 83 22.74 -21.67 -0.93
N ASP A 84 21.86 -21.03 -1.73
CA ASP A 84 21.06 -21.63 -2.79
C ASP A 84 20.05 -20.61 -3.36
N MET A 85 20.24 -20.28 -4.64
CA MET A 85 19.31 -19.59 -5.56
C MET A 85 18.42 -18.47 -4.98
N GLU A 86 18.98 -17.26 -4.86
CA GLU A 86 18.20 -16.07 -4.51
C GLU A 86 17.20 -15.69 -5.62
N CYS A 87 15.90 -15.85 -5.35
CA CYS A 87 14.85 -15.18 -6.09
C CYS A 87 14.84 -13.69 -5.68
N LYS A 88 15.72 -12.88 -6.28
CA LYS A 88 15.69 -11.41 -6.11
C LYS A 88 14.44 -10.85 -6.79
N VAL A 89 13.31 -10.92 -6.11
CA VAL A 89 12.08 -10.26 -6.56
C VAL A 89 12.33 -8.76 -6.47
N SER A 90 12.18 -8.05 -7.58
CA SER A 90 12.25 -6.59 -7.60
C SER A 90 11.16 -6.02 -6.69
N ILE A 91 11.50 -4.99 -5.92
CA ILE A 91 10.54 -4.24 -5.07
C ILE A 91 9.31 -3.82 -5.87
N HIS A 92 9.46 -3.50 -7.16
CA HIS A 92 8.34 -3.16 -8.03
C HIS A 92 7.39 -4.33 -8.24
N SER A 93 7.90 -5.54 -8.44
CA SER A 93 7.10 -6.75 -8.63
C SER A 93 6.37 -7.15 -7.35
N GLU A 94 7.04 -7.04 -6.19
CA GLU A 94 6.41 -7.26 -4.89
C GLU A 94 5.28 -6.25 -4.65
N LEU A 95 5.55 -4.96 -4.88
CA LEU A 95 4.53 -3.92 -4.77
C LEU A 95 3.34 -4.19 -5.68
N GLN A 96 3.58 -4.62 -6.93
CA GLN A 96 2.52 -4.97 -7.86
C GLN A 96 1.63 -6.10 -7.32
N LEU A 97 2.23 -7.17 -6.77
CA LEU A 97 1.48 -8.29 -6.18
C LEU A 97 0.65 -7.85 -4.97
N LEU A 98 1.23 -7.02 -4.08
CA LEU A 98 0.53 -6.48 -2.92
C LEU A 98 -0.67 -5.62 -3.31
N ILE A 99 -0.52 -4.77 -4.34
CA ILE A 99 -1.60 -3.93 -4.84
C ILE A 99 -2.68 -4.77 -5.51
N GLN A 100 -2.32 -5.78 -6.30
CA GLN A 100 -3.27 -6.73 -6.89
C GLN A 100 -4.06 -7.46 -5.80
N LYS A 101 -3.38 -7.98 -4.78
CA LYS A 101 -4.01 -8.67 -3.65
C LYS A 101 -4.95 -7.75 -2.88
N PHE A 102 -4.51 -6.52 -2.57
CA PHE A 102 -5.39 -5.52 -1.96
C PHE A 102 -6.64 -5.29 -2.79
N TYR A 103 -6.48 -5.09 -4.10
CA TYR A 103 -7.61 -4.81 -4.98
C TYR A 103 -8.61 -5.97 -5.00
N THR A 104 -8.16 -7.19 -5.27
CA THR A 104 -9.04 -8.35 -5.33
C THR A 104 -9.71 -8.62 -3.98
N ASP A 105 -8.95 -8.62 -2.89
CA ASP A 105 -9.50 -9.00 -1.59
C ASP A 105 -10.44 -7.90 -1.04
N ASN A 106 -10.02 -6.64 -1.07
CA ASN A 106 -10.72 -5.56 -0.36
C ASN A 106 -11.69 -4.76 -1.24
N ILE A 107 -11.48 -4.74 -2.55
CA ILE A 107 -12.30 -3.97 -3.49
C ILE A 107 -13.27 -4.89 -4.24
N GLU A 108 -12.80 -6.00 -4.80
CA GLU A 108 -13.67 -6.92 -5.54
C GLU A 108 -14.47 -7.83 -4.60
N ASN A 109 -13.80 -8.46 -3.64
CA ASN A 109 -14.43 -9.44 -2.73
C ASN A 109 -15.01 -8.80 -1.46
N GLY A 110 -14.57 -7.59 -1.10
CA GLY A 110 -15.04 -6.86 0.08
C GLY A 110 -14.55 -7.44 1.42
N GLU A 111 -13.46 -8.20 1.39
CA GLU A 111 -12.83 -8.78 2.58
C GLU A 111 -11.72 -7.84 3.10
N HIS A 112 -11.84 -7.39 4.35
CA HIS A 112 -11.05 -6.27 4.89
C HIS A 112 -9.95 -6.72 5.87
N TYR A 113 -8.79 -7.13 5.38
CA TYR A 113 -7.68 -7.62 6.23
C TYR A 113 -6.31 -7.09 5.82
N THR A 114 -5.39 -7.07 6.80
CA THR A 114 -3.98 -6.71 6.62
C THR A 114 -3.29 -7.74 5.72
N ILE A 115 -2.45 -7.26 4.79
CA ILE A 115 -1.76 -8.11 3.82
C ILE A 115 -0.27 -8.15 4.16
N ASP A 116 0.21 -9.32 4.61
CA ASP A 116 1.64 -9.63 4.76
C ASP A 116 2.04 -10.63 3.63
N PRO A 117 3.02 -10.30 2.78
CA PRO A 117 3.45 -11.19 1.71
C PRO A 117 4.34 -12.36 2.19
N CYS A 118 4.77 -12.36 3.45
CA CYS A 118 5.58 -13.45 4.00
C CYS A 118 4.69 -14.47 4.73
N CYS A 119 4.60 -15.68 4.16
CA CYS A 119 3.88 -16.88 4.61
C CYS A 119 2.46 -17.08 4.04
N GLY A 120 2.43 -17.70 2.85
CA GLY A 120 1.47 -18.77 2.56
C GLY A 120 2.13 -20.13 2.76
#